data_AF-A0A6G3MM05-F1
#
_entry.id   AF-A0A6G3MM05-F1
#
_cell.length_a   1.000
_cell.length_b   1.000
_cell.length_c   1.000
_cell.angle_alpha   90.00
_cell.angle_beta   90.00
_cell.angle_gamma   90.00
#
_symmetry.space_group_name_H-M   'P 1'
#
loop_
_entity.id
_entity.type
_entity.pdbx_description
1 polymer ?
#
loop_
_entity_poly.entity_id
_entity_poly.type
_entity_poly.pdbx_seq_one_letter_code
_entity_poly.pdbx_strand_id
1 'polypeptide(L)'
;FAIHNIQFSVRSIRYWEERNIVDPKGHLLKPNVYQKYFKKYSNNVDVLIVIEHLRKYRAAGVAWVNTICTSKSIAIVDIGHVFHFNPTALAQFIAHEVGHVLGLTHVDGESNCSCSTVKAEYCIMYSNVENNWKHDIIRSYSDCQVRDNLEKWK
;
A
#
# COMPACT_ATOMS: atom_id res chain seq x y z
N PHE A 1 13.15 12.48 12.69
CA PHE A 1 12.65 13.34 11.60
C PHE A 1 12.24 12.44 10.46
N ALA A 2 10.96 12.34 10.14
CA ALA A 2 10.50 11.57 8.99
C ALA A 2 10.65 12.47 7.74
N ILE A 3 11.68 12.21 6.92
CA ILE A 3 11.96 12.97 5.70
C ILE A 3 11.03 12.46 4.58
N HIS A 4 9.75 12.81 4.60
CA HIS A 4 8.85 12.51 3.48
C HIS A 4 8.02 13.75 3.16
N ASN A 5 8.41 14.50 2.13
CA ASN A 5 7.56 15.52 1.51
C ASN A 5 6.69 14.88 0.40
N ILE A 6 6.06 13.75 0.72
CA ILE A 6 5.17 13.05 -0.21
C ILE A 6 3.75 13.49 0.12
N GLN A 7 3.11 14.16 -0.84
CA GLN A 7 1.72 14.58 -0.73
C GLN A 7 0.86 13.73 -1.66
N PHE A 8 -0.17 13.10 -1.10
CA PHE A 8 -1.21 12.45 -1.88
C PHE A 8 -2.36 13.41 -2.11
N SER A 9 -2.69 13.65 -3.38
CA SER A 9 -3.90 14.37 -3.79
C SER A 9 -4.84 13.41 -4.50
N VAL A 10 -6.08 13.31 -4.03
CA VAL A 10 -7.08 12.43 -4.64
C VAL A 10 -7.67 13.13 -5.86
N ARG A 11 -7.27 12.68 -7.06
CA ARG A 11 -7.78 13.23 -8.32
C ARG A 11 -9.21 12.77 -8.64
N SER A 12 -9.52 11.49 -8.39
CA SER A 12 -10.84 10.93 -8.67
C SER A 12 -11.10 9.70 -7.83
N ILE A 13 -12.35 9.49 -7.43
CA ILE A 13 -12.82 8.27 -6.78
C ILE A 13 -13.85 7.62 -7.71
N ARG A 14 -13.75 6.31 -7.87
CA ARG A 14 -14.74 5.48 -8.57
C ARG A 14 -15.14 4.35 -7.66
N TYR A 15 -16.43 4.05 -7.63
CA TYR A 15 -17.00 2.98 -6.82
C TYR A 15 -17.93 2.14 -7.69
N TRP A 16 -18.07 0.85 -7.35
CA TRP A 16 -18.94 -0.08 -8.07
C TRP A 16 -20.05 -0.53 -7.13
N GLU A 17 -21.29 -0.17 -7.43
CA GLU A 17 -22.45 -0.51 -6.60
C GLU A 17 -22.91 -1.95 -6.79
N GLU A 18 -22.91 -2.44 -8.03
CA GLU A 18 -23.62 -3.68 -8.36
C GLU A 18 -22.74 -4.94 -8.35
N ARG A 19 -21.51 -4.85 -8.87
CA ARG A 19 -20.60 -6.00 -8.99
C ARG A 19 -19.14 -5.60 -9.17
N ASN A 20 -18.24 -6.47 -8.72
CA ASN A 20 -16.83 -6.39 -9.10
C ASN A 20 -16.66 -6.88 -10.54
N ILE A 21 -16.28 -5.98 -11.43
CA ILE A 21 -16.09 -6.25 -12.86
C ILE A 21 -14.68 -6.74 -13.21
N VAL A 22 -13.73 -6.59 -12.29
CA VAL A 22 -12.32 -6.98 -12.49
C VAL A 22 -12.09 -8.40 -11.99
N ASP A 23 -12.59 -8.70 -10.80
CA ASP A 23 -12.63 -10.05 -10.26
C ASP A 23 -14.03 -10.38 -9.73
N PRO A 24 -14.95 -10.82 -10.61
CA PRO A 24 -16.32 -11.16 -10.25
C PRO A 24 -16.43 -12.27 -9.20
N LYS A 25 -15.36 -13.07 -9.01
CA LYS A 25 -15.33 -14.15 -8.01
C LYS A 25 -14.70 -13.71 -6.70
N GLY A 26 -14.01 -12.56 -6.65
CA GLY A 26 -13.43 -11.99 -5.43
C GLY A 26 -12.40 -12.91 -4.77
N HIS A 27 -11.47 -13.45 -5.55
CA HIS A 27 -10.46 -14.42 -5.11
C HIS A 27 -9.01 -14.03 -5.45
N LEU A 28 -8.77 -12.93 -6.17
CA LEU A 28 -7.48 -12.65 -6.78
C LEU A 28 -6.91 -11.28 -6.38
N LEU A 29 -5.95 -11.25 -5.46
CA LEU A 29 -4.98 -10.14 -5.40
C LEU A 29 -3.89 -10.36 -6.46
N LYS A 30 -4.21 -10.01 -7.70
CA LYS A 30 -3.30 -10.17 -8.86
C LYS A 30 -3.12 -8.85 -9.60
N PRO A 31 -2.05 -8.08 -9.32
CA PRO A 31 -1.84 -6.75 -9.91
C PRO A 31 -1.98 -6.67 -11.43
N ASN A 32 -1.56 -7.71 -12.16
CA ASN A 32 -1.66 -7.79 -13.61
C ASN A 32 -3.12 -7.81 -14.14
N VAL A 33 -4.06 -8.41 -13.40
CA VAL A 33 -5.49 -8.41 -13.77
C VAL A 33 -6.04 -6.99 -13.71
N TYR A 34 -5.77 -6.30 -12.60
CA TYR A 34 -6.20 -4.92 -12.37
C TYR A 34 -5.52 -3.97 -13.36
N GLN A 35 -4.22 -4.11 -13.60
CA GLN A 35 -3.52 -3.31 -14.62
C GLN A 35 -4.15 -3.39 -16.00
N LYS A 36 -4.48 -4.61 -16.45
CA LYS A 36 -5.12 -4.80 -17.75
C LYS A 36 -6.44 -4.04 -17.82
N TYR A 37 -7.22 -4.07 -16.74
CA TYR A 37 -8.50 -3.38 -16.67
C TYR A 37 -8.34 -1.85 -16.59
N PHE A 38 -7.41 -1.38 -15.76
CA PHE A 38 -7.23 0.03 -15.45
C PHE A 38 -6.25 0.78 -16.37
N LYS A 39 -5.68 0.11 -17.38
CA LYS A 39 -4.74 0.69 -18.36
C LYS A 39 -5.20 2.01 -18.97
N LYS A 40 -6.51 2.19 -19.19
CA LYS A 40 -7.05 3.45 -19.76
C LYS A 40 -7.08 4.62 -18.77
N TYR A 41 -7.01 4.33 -17.47
CA TYR A 41 -7.05 5.32 -16.40
C TYR A 41 -5.65 5.65 -15.87
N SER A 42 -4.70 4.72 -15.98
CA SER A 42 -3.32 4.89 -15.50
C SER A 42 -2.56 6.05 -16.13
N ASN A 43 -2.97 6.54 -17.29
CA ASN A 43 -2.28 7.64 -17.98
C ASN A 43 -2.58 9.02 -17.37
N ASN A 44 -3.57 9.13 -16.48
CA ASN A 44 -4.00 10.41 -15.90
C ASN A 44 -3.77 10.49 -14.39
N VAL A 45 -3.12 9.51 -13.78
CA VAL A 45 -2.82 9.47 -12.35
C VAL A 45 -1.43 8.89 -12.15
N ASP A 46 -0.74 9.33 -11.10
CA ASP A 46 0.59 8.79 -10.78
C ASP A 46 0.50 7.39 -10.17
N VAL A 47 -0.57 7.13 -9.40
CA VAL A 47 -0.85 5.84 -8.75
C VAL A 47 -2.35 5.56 -8.78
N LEU A 48 -2.72 4.33 -9.15
CA LEU A 48 -4.08 3.82 -8.94
C LEU A 48 -4.14 3.03 -7.62
N ILE A 49 -5.06 3.42 -6.73
CA ILE A 49 -5.33 2.67 -5.50
C ILE A 49 -6.67 1.94 -5.66
N VAL A 50 -6.67 0.63 -5.47
CA VAL A 50 -7.86 -0.22 -5.52
C VAL A 50 -8.12 -0.75 -4.12
N ILE A 51 -9.33 -0.53 -3.61
CA ILE A 51 -9.76 -0.99 -2.30
C ILE A 51 -10.82 -2.06 -2.52
N GLU A 52 -10.59 -3.26 -2.00
CA GLU A 52 -11.47 -4.41 -2.19
C GLU A 52 -11.80 -5.12 -0.89
N HIS A 53 -12.87 -5.93 -0.89
CA HIS A 53 -13.23 -6.80 0.22
C HIS A 53 -13.17 -8.26 -0.24
N LEU A 54 -12.02 -8.90 -0.09
CA LEU A 54 -11.77 -10.27 -0.51
C LEU A 54 -11.80 -11.22 0.70
N ARG A 55 -12.93 -11.90 0.91
CA ARG A 55 -13.12 -12.81 2.07
C ARG A 55 -12.27 -14.08 2.05
N LYS A 56 -11.38 -14.30 1.08
CA LYS A 56 -10.57 -15.53 0.97
C LYS A 56 -9.06 -15.33 0.82
N TYR A 57 -8.56 -14.09 0.75
CA TYR A 57 -7.14 -13.84 0.53
C TYR A 57 -6.38 -13.54 1.84
N ARG A 58 -5.19 -14.10 2.04
CA ARG A 58 -4.45 -13.92 3.31
C ARG A 58 -3.63 -12.62 3.40
N ALA A 59 -3.29 -12.02 2.27
CA ALA A 59 -2.55 -10.76 2.25
C ALA A 59 -3.52 -9.57 2.37
N ALA A 60 -3.10 -8.54 3.10
CA ALA A 60 -3.85 -7.30 3.25
C ALA A 60 -3.69 -6.33 2.06
N GLY A 61 -2.74 -6.60 1.15
CA GLY A 61 -2.52 -5.80 -0.04
C GLY A 61 -1.47 -6.41 -0.99
N VAL A 62 -1.34 -5.79 -2.16
CA VAL A 62 -0.31 -6.09 -3.14
C VAL A 62 -0.05 -4.91 -4.08
N ALA A 63 1.21 -4.67 -4.42
CA ALA A 63 1.66 -3.68 -5.37
C ALA A 63 2.92 -4.13 -6.13
N TRP A 64 3.22 -3.46 -7.24
CA TRP A 64 4.52 -3.63 -7.91
C TRP A 64 5.56 -2.67 -7.36
N VAL A 65 6.76 -3.18 -7.10
CA VAL A 65 7.85 -2.37 -6.57
C VAL A 65 8.42 -1.43 -7.63
N ASN A 66 8.64 -0.16 -7.29
CA ASN A 66 9.30 0.85 -8.13
C ASN A 66 8.61 1.05 -9.49
N THR A 67 7.31 1.29 -9.47
CA THR A 67 6.48 1.44 -10.67
C THR A 67 5.75 2.78 -10.77
N ILE A 68 6.04 3.72 -9.87
CA ILE A 68 5.55 5.10 -9.95
C ILE A 68 5.80 5.69 -11.34
N CYS A 69 4.86 6.52 -11.83
CA CYS A 69 4.92 7.13 -13.17
C CYS A 69 4.91 6.13 -14.35
N THR A 70 4.66 4.84 -14.11
CA THR A 70 4.50 3.84 -15.17
C THR A 70 3.05 3.36 -15.26
N SER A 71 2.70 2.72 -16.38
CA SER A 71 1.40 2.03 -16.52
C SER A 71 1.17 0.88 -15.52
N LYS A 72 2.21 0.49 -14.77
CA LYS A 72 2.13 -0.53 -13.72
C LYS A 72 1.87 0.02 -12.32
N SER A 73 1.79 1.35 -12.18
CA SER A 73 1.60 2.05 -10.90
C SER A 73 0.22 1.78 -10.28
N ILE A 74 0.12 0.67 -9.55
CA ILE A 74 -1.10 0.20 -8.90
C ILE A 74 -0.80 -0.37 -7.51
N ALA A 75 -1.64 0.00 -6.55
CA ALA A 75 -1.68 -0.54 -5.21
C ALA A 75 -3.07 -1.12 -4.96
N ILE A 76 -3.16 -2.38 -4.52
CA ILE A 76 -4.42 -3.05 -4.20
C ILE A 76 -4.43 -3.36 -2.72
N VAL A 77 -5.49 -3.00 -2.01
CA VAL A 77 -5.66 -3.21 -0.57
C VAL A 77 -6.93 -4.00 -0.31
N ASP A 78 -6.85 -5.03 0.52
CA ASP A 78 -7.96 -5.87 0.95
C ASP A 78 -8.44 -5.51 2.36
N ILE A 79 -9.73 -5.21 2.49
CA ILE A 79 -10.42 -4.90 3.75
C ILE A 79 -11.20 -6.07 4.35
N GLY A 80 -11.21 -7.24 3.72
CA GLY A 80 -12.10 -8.35 4.09
C GLY A 80 -11.69 -9.16 5.32
N HIS A 81 -10.39 -9.43 5.50
CA HIS A 81 -9.92 -10.30 6.60
C HIS A 81 -9.46 -9.55 7.85
N VAL A 82 -9.03 -8.31 7.68
CA VAL A 82 -8.22 -7.64 8.71
C VAL A 82 -8.92 -6.42 9.29
N PHE A 83 -9.88 -5.83 8.55
CA PHE A 83 -10.48 -4.55 8.94
C PHE A 83 -11.99 -4.67 9.17
N HIS A 84 -12.39 -4.58 10.44
CA HIS A 84 -13.71 -4.10 10.81
C HIS A 84 -13.82 -2.58 10.51
N PHE A 85 -13.62 -2.18 9.24
CA PHE A 85 -13.71 -0.79 8.78
C PHE A 85 -12.89 0.22 9.63
N ASN A 86 -11.67 -0.14 10.07
CA ASN A 86 -10.80 0.83 10.73
C ASN A 86 -10.11 1.71 9.68
N PRO A 87 -10.46 3.00 9.55
CA PRO A 87 -9.92 3.88 8.51
C PRO A 87 -8.42 4.15 8.68
N THR A 88 -7.92 4.14 9.93
CA THR A 88 -6.50 4.34 10.21
C THR A 88 -5.68 3.17 9.70
N ALA A 89 -6.19 1.95 9.89
CA ALA A 89 -5.52 0.77 9.39
C ALA A 89 -5.54 0.76 7.86
N LEU A 90 -6.68 1.06 7.23
CA LEU A 90 -6.75 1.22 5.76
C LEU A 90 -5.70 2.22 5.23
N ALA A 91 -5.57 3.39 5.88
CA ALA A 91 -4.56 4.37 5.50
C ALA A 91 -3.12 3.82 5.60
N GLN A 92 -2.84 3.01 6.62
CA GLN A 92 -1.54 2.35 6.78
C GLN A 92 -1.26 1.35 5.66
N PHE A 93 -2.24 0.52 5.25
CA PHE A 93 -2.05 -0.40 4.12
C PHE A 93 -1.91 0.32 2.80
N ILE A 94 -2.68 1.40 2.58
CA ILE A 94 -2.46 2.26 1.42
C ILE A 94 -1.03 2.79 1.43
N ALA A 95 -0.52 3.27 2.58
CA ALA A 95 0.85 3.75 2.68
C ALA A 95 1.89 2.63 2.43
N HIS A 96 1.65 1.40 2.91
CA HIS A 96 2.51 0.24 2.64
C HIS A 96 2.57 -0.07 1.14
N GLU A 97 1.42 -0.26 0.51
CA GLU A 97 1.35 -0.65 -0.90
C GLU A 97 1.82 0.46 -1.84
N VAL A 98 1.53 1.73 -1.52
CA VAL A 98 2.10 2.86 -2.26
C VAL A 98 3.61 2.98 -2.01
N GLY A 99 4.09 2.62 -0.81
CA GLY A 99 5.51 2.48 -0.51
C GLY A 99 6.20 1.54 -1.50
N HIS A 100 5.61 0.37 -1.77
CA HIS A 100 6.08 -0.51 -2.84
C HIS A 100 6.09 0.19 -4.20
N VAL A 101 5.00 0.84 -4.61
CA VAL A 101 4.96 1.59 -5.89
C VAL A 101 6.09 2.60 -6.02
N LEU A 102 6.46 3.27 -4.93
CA LEU A 102 7.57 4.22 -4.85
C LEU A 102 8.97 3.55 -4.78
N GLY A 103 9.04 2.24 -4.62
CA GLY A 103 10.28 1.46 -4.63
C GLY A 103 10.77 0.98 -3.26
N LEU A 104 9.97 1.15 -2.21
CA LEU A 104 10.28 0.63 -0.89
C LEU A 104 10.03 -0.89 -0.86
N THR A 105 10.93 -1.66 -0.27
CA THR A 105 10.78 -3.11 -0.04
C THR A 105 10.32 -3.37 1.38
N HIS A 106 10.24 -4.63 1.84
CA HIS A 106 10.03 -4.88 3.26
C HIS A 106 11.31 -4.62 4.08
N VAL A 107 11.17 -4.30 5.37
CA VAL A 107 12.29 -4.07 6.33
C VAL A 107 12.54 -5.27 7.24
N ASP A 108 12.06 -6.44 6.85
CA ASP A 108 12.06 -7.61 7.71
C ASP A 108 13.50 -7.99 8.12
N GLY A 109 13.75 -8.01 9.42
CA GLY A 109 15.07 -8.38 9.96
C GLY A 109 16.13 -7.28 9.90
N GLU A 110 15.80 -6.05 9.53
CA GLU A 110 16.73 -4.92 9.61
C GLU A 110 16.90 -4.42 11.05
N SER A 111 17.83 -5.02 11.81
CA SER A 111 18.07 -4.69 13.22
C SER A 111 18.61 -3.28 13.47
N ASN A 112 19.15 -2.63 12.44
CA ASN A 112 19.80 -1.31 12.55
C ASN A 112 18.92 -0.16 12.06
N CYS A 113 17.66 -0.43 11.75
CA CYS A 113 16.75 0.54 11.16
C CYS A 113 15.66 0.88 12.16
N SER A 114 15.45 2.18 12.35
CA SER A 114 14.55 2.71 13.37
C SER A 114 13.30 3.32 12.76
N CYS A 115 12.17 3.08 13.41
CA CYS A 115 10.93 3.77 13.12
C CYS A 115 10.93 5.12 13.84
N SER A 116 10.64 6.22 13.14
CA SER A 116 10.62 7.55 13.76
C SER A 116 9.53 7.72 14.83
N THR A 117 8.62 6.76 14.98
CA THR A 117 7.52 6.80 15.95
C THR A 117 7.97 6.16 17.27
N VAL A 118 7.99 6.97 18.35
CA VAL A 118 8.55 6.64 19.68
C VAL A 118 8.00 5.35 20.34
N LYS A 119 6.88 4.81 19.84
CA LYS A 119 6.22 3.61 20.39
C LYS A 119 5.95 2.51 19.35
N ALA A 120 6.41 2.67 18.12
CA ALA A 120 6.15 1.68 17.08
C ALA A 120 7.26 0.62 17.11
N GLU A 121 6.88 -0.62 17.42
CA GLU A 121 7.76 -1.80 17.30
C GLU A 121 8.07 -2.11 15.83
N TYR A 122 7.15 -1.73 14.92
CA TYR A 122 7.23 -2.00 13.50
C TYR A 122 7.04 -0.73 12.67
N CYS A 123 7.66 -0.69 11.49
CA CYS A 123 7.52 0.40 10.52
C CYS A 123 6.47 0.05 9.46
N ILE A 124 6.04 1.05 8.68
CA ILE A 124 5.00 0.87 7.66
C ILE A 124 5.32 -0.31 6.71
N MET A 125 6.59 -0.51 6.33
CA MET A 125 7.02 -1.57 5.40
C MET A 125 7.35 -2.91 6.06
N TYR A 126 6.95 -3.17 7.30
CA TYR A 126 7.07 -4.51 7.86
C TYR A 126 6.07 -5.45 7.17
N SER A 127 6.49 -6.67 6.79
CA SER A 127 5.66 -7.54 5.94
C SER A 127 4.51 -8.24 6.67
N ASN A 128 4.64 -8.44 7.98
CA ASN A 128 3.68 -9.20 8.76
C ASN A 128 2.70 -8.27 9.48
N VAL A 129 1.41 -8.48 9.23
CA VAL A 129 0.35 -7.83 9.99
C VAL A 129 0.12 -8.61 11.28
N GLU A 130 0.71 -8.15 12.38
CA GLU A 130 0.47 -8.76 13.69
C GLU A 130 -0.85 -8.26 14.30
N ASN A 131 -1.48 -9.07 15.14
CA ASN A 131 -2.72 -8.71 15.83
C ASN A 131 -2.62 -7.40 16.62
N ASN A 132 -1.41 -7.00 17.04
CA ASN A 132 -1.13 -5.79 17.80
C ASN A 132 -1.24 -4.50 16.95
N TRP A 133 -1.20 -4.60 15.62
CA TRP A 133 -1.41 -3.46 14.71
C TRP A 133 -2.82 -2.88 14.80
N LYS A 134 -3.74 -3.60 15.46
CA LYS A 134 -5.10 -3.11 15.76
C LYS A 134 -5.11 -2.01 16.83
N HIS A 135 -4.06 -1.89 17.63
CA HIS A 135 -3.98 -0.96 18.76
C HIS A 135 -2.89 0.10 18.58
N ASP A 136 -1.75 -0.25 17.98
CA ASP A 136 -0.66 0.70 17.74
C ASP A 136 -0.68 1.23 16.30
N ILE A 137 -0.85 2.55 16.18
CA ILE A 137 -0.86 3.23 14.89
C ILE A 137 0.59 3.40 14.44
N ILE A 138 0.99 2.63 13.43
CA ILE A 138 2.31 2.74 12.81
C ILE A 138 2.29 3.92 11.83
N ARG A 139 3.18 4.90 12.03
CA ARG A 139 3.12 6.20 11.33
C ARG A 139 4.39 6.56 10.56
N SER A 140 5.37 5.68 10.50
CA SER A 140 6.67 6.00 9.90
C SER A 140 7.23 4.86 9.08
N TYR A 141 7.80 5.19 7.93
CA TYR A 141 8.79 4.36 7.25
C TYR A 141 10.08 4.28 8.09
N SER A 142 10.91 3.27 7.85
CA SER A 142 12.21 3.18 8.51
C SER A 142 13.16 4.24 7.97
N ASP A 143 14.06 4.72 8.82
CA ASP A 143 15.11 5.67 8.45
C ASP A 143 16.04 5.15 7.34
N CYS A 144 16.38 3.85 7.36
CA CYS A 144 17.19 3.19 6.34
C CYS A 144 16.54 3.27 4.96
N GLN A 145 15.27 2.88 4.85
CA GLN A 145 14.56 2.90 3.57
C GLN A 145 14.45 4.30 2.99
N VAL A 146 14.29 5.28 3.86
CA VAL A 146 14.19 6.68 3.43
C VAL A 146 15.53 7.14 2.89
N ARG A 147 16.63 6.89 3.62
CA ARG A 147 17.98 7.19 3.15
C ARG A 147 18.29 6.54 1.81
N ASP A 148 18.00 5.25 1.67
CA ASP A 148 18.42 4.45 0.52
C ASP A 148 17.57 4.74 -0.74
N ASN A 149 16.38 5.33 -0.59
CA ASN A 149 15.51 5.69 -1.71
C ASN A 149 15.52 7.19 -2.05
N LEU A 150 16.08 8.06 -1.19
CA LEU A 150 16.24 9.49 -1.47
C LEU A 150 17.07 9.77 -2.73
N GLU A 151 17.99 8.89 -3.10
CA GLU A 151 18.77 9.04 -4.34
C GLU A 151 18.02 8.58 -5.60
N LYS A 152 17.01 7.71 -5.44
CA LYS A 152 16.21 7.20 -6.58
C LYS A 152 15.08 8.14 -7.00
N TRP A 153 14.72 9.10 -6.14
CA TRP A 153 13.62 10.05 -6.36
C TRP A 153 14.10 11.46 -6.71
N LYS A 154 15.41 11.66 -6.91
CA LYS A 154 15.98 12.88 -7.50
C LYS A 154 15.96 12.80 -9.03
#